data_AF-A0A2W0B579-F1
#
_entry.id   AF-A0A2W0B579-F1
#
_cell.length_a   1.000
_cell.length_b   1.000
_cell.length_c   1.000
_cell.angle_alpha   90.00
_cell.angle_beta   90.00
_cell.angle_gamma   90.00
#
_symmetry.space_group_name_H-M   'P 1'
#
loop_
_entity.id
_entity.type
_entity.pdbx_description
1 polymer ?
#
loop_
_entity_poly.entity_id
_entity_poly.type
_entity_poly.pdbx_seq_one_letter_code
_entity_poly.pdbx_strand_id
1 'polypeptide(L)'
;MNQEISISYRAVKSKIYKLIDALVEGEKNEAEVQESIQRWWKMVRPDDRAVAEKYLAMVLNRSNASLLAIRDGVHSYEHFSVRHNPDSRVGNRLPAA
;
A
#
# COMPACT_ATOMS: atom_id res chain seq x y z
N MET A 1 -27.36 -6.13 -12.32
CA MET A 1 -26.71 -5.04 -13.08
C MET A 1 -25.21 -5.19 -12.91
N ASN A 2 -24.51 -5.75 -13.89
CA ASN A 2 -23.06 -5.91 -13.84
C ASN A 2 -22.43 -4.55 -14.15
N GLN A 3 -21.76 -3.93 -13.19
CA GLN A 3 -21.08 -2.67 -13.43
C GLN A 3 -19.87 -2.95 -14.32
N GLU A 4 -19.99 -2.66 -15.62
CA GLU A 4 -18.88 -2.73 -16.56
C GLU A 4 -17.93 -1.57 -16.23
N ILE A 5 -16.75 -1.90 -15.69
CA ILE A 5 -15.72 -0.91 -15.41
C ILE A 5 -14.94 -0.66 -16.70
N SER A 6 -15.10 0.52 -17.30
CA SER A 6 -14.19 0.97 -18.36
C SER A 6 -12.78 1.13 -17.79
N ILE A 7 -11.83 0.36 -18.32
CA ILE A 7 -10.44 0.36 -17.85
C ILE A 7 -9.69 1.55 -18.46
N SER A 8 -9.30 2.49 -17.60
CA SER A 8 -8.38 3.56 -17.94
C SER A 8 -7.18 3.56 -16.99
N TYR A 9 -6.05 4.10 -17.44
CA TYR A 9 -4.87 4.27 -16.58
C TYR A 9 -5.22 5.02 -15.28
N ARG A 10 -6.05 6.06 -15.37
CA ARG A 10 -6.50 6.84 -14.22
C ARG A 10 -7.32 6.01 -13.23
N ALA A 11 -8.21 5.14 -13.72
CA ALA A 11 -9.00 4.26 -12.88
C ALA A 11 -8.13 3.25 -12.13
N VAL A 12 -7.18 2.61 -12.83
CA VAL A 12 -6.22 1.68 -12.22
C VAL A 12 -5.35 2.40 -11.18
N LYS A 13 -4.78 3.56 -11.53
CA LYS A 13 -3.99 4.38 -10.60
C LYS A 13 -4.78 4.71 -9.33
N SER A 14 -6.02 5.19 -9.47
CA SER A 14 -6.88 5.53 -8.33
C SER A 14 -7.18 4.31 -7.45
N LYS A 15 -7.48 3.15 -8.04
CA LYS A 15 -7.73 1.92 -7.29
C LYS A 15 -6.52 1.50 -6.47
N ILE A 16 -5.32 1.53 -7.05
CA ILE A 16 -4.09 1.12 -6.36
C ILE A 16 -3.72 2.08 -5.25
N TYR A 17 -3.81 3.39 -5.48
CA TYR A 17 -3.46 4.37 -4.45
C TYR A 17 -4.38 4.27 -3.25
N LYS A 18 -5.70 4.13 -3.46
CA LYS A 18 -6.65 3.89 -2.36
C LYS A 18 -6.36 2.61 -1.56
N LEU A 19 -5.82 1.56 -2.19
CA LEU A 19 -5.44 0.35 -1.47
C LEU A 19 -4.15 0.52 -0.68
N ILE A 20 -3.20 1.28 -1.22
CA ILE A 20 -1.97 1.65 -0.51
C ILE A 20 -2.32 2.51 0.70
N ASP A 21 -3.14 3.55 0.52
CA ASP A 21 -3.58 4.46 1.58
C ASP A 21 -4.25 3.67 2.72
N ALA A 22 -5.25 2.83 2.38
CA ALA A 22 -5.95 2.03 3.39
C ALA A 22 -5.04 1.03 4.13
N LEU A 23 -3.99 0.50 3.49
CA LEU A 23 -3.01 -0.37 4.13
C LEU A 23 -2.08 0.42 5.06
N VAL A 24 -1.64 1.60 4.63
CA VAL A 24 -0.77 2.49 5.40
C VAL A 24 -1.50 3.06 6.62
N GLU A 25 -2.77 3.40 6.48
CA GLU A 25 -3.63 3.91 7.56
C GLU A 25 -4.09 2.80 8.52
N GLY A 26 -3.84 1.53 8.20
CA GLY A 26 -4.29 0.38 8.99
C GLY A 26 -5.79 0.10 8.90
N GLU A 27 -6.51 0.77 7.98
CA GLU A 27 -7.93 0.50 7.69
C GLU A 27 -8.15 -0.88 7.08
N LYS A 28 -7.14 -1.39 6.36
CA LYS A 28 -7.12 -2.72 5.76
C LYS A 28 -5.83 -3.43 6.11
N ASN A 29 -5.92 -4.73 6.37
CA ASN A 29 -4.75 -5.61 6.38
C ASN A 29 -4.42 -6.15 4.98
N GLU A 30 -3.31 -6.88 4.87
CA GLU A 30 -2.84 -7.46 3.60
C GLU A 30 -3.86 -8.39 2.94
N ALA A 31 -4.53 -9.24 3.72
CA ALA A 31 -5.54 -10.18 3.21
C ALA A 31 -6.74 -9.41 2.63
N GLU A 32 -7.20 -8.36 3.30
CA GLU A 32 -8.31 -7.52 2.83
C GLU A 32 -7.96 -6.74 1.56
N VAL A 33 -6.69 -6.33 1.40
CA VAL A 33 -6.19 -5.73 0.15
C VAL A 33 -6.17 -6.76 -0.97
N GLN A 34 -5.66 -7.98 -0.70
CA GLN A 34 -5.64 -9.09 -1.66
C GLN A 34 -7.06 -9.43 -2.14
N GLU A 35 -8.02 -9.55 -1.23
CA GLU A 35 -9.42 -9.79 -1.60
C GLU A 35 -10.01 -8.63 -2.40
N SER A 36 -9.71 -7.38 -2.02
CA SER A 36 -10.21 -6.19 -2.71
C SER A 36 -9.69 -6.08 -4.15
N ILE A 37 -8.43 -6.45 -4.41
CA ILE A 37 -7.88 -6.46 -5.77
C ILE A 37 -8.41 -7.66 -6.57
N GLN A 38 -8.59 -8.84 -5.95
CA GLN A 38 -9.20 -10.01 -6.61
C GLN A 38 -10.65 -9.74 -7.03
N ARG A 39 -11.46 -9.16 -6.13
CA ARG A 39 -12.85 -8.77 -6.45
C ARG A 39 -12.89 -7.74 -7.57
N TRP A 40 -11.99 -6.75 -7.53
CA TRP A 40 -11.87 -5.77 -8.62
C TRP A 40 -11.49 -6.42 -9.95
N TRP A 41 -10.50 -7.32 -9.95
CA TRP A 41 -10.07 -8.04 -11.14
C TRP A 41 -11.19 -8.87 -11.79
N LYS A 42 -12.03 -9.51 -10.97
CA LYS A 42 -13.21 -10.26 -11.45
C LYS A 42 -14.25 -9.37 -12.16
N MET A 43 -14.27 -8.06 -11.90
CA MET A 43 -15.16 -7.10 -12.57
C MET A 43 -14.56 -6.54 -13.87
N VAL A 44 -13.27 -6.76 -14.13
CA VAL A 44 -12.62 -6.34 -15.37
C VAL A 44 -13.07 -7.22 -16.52
N ARG A 45 -13.57 -6.60 -17.60
CA ARG A 45 -13.99 -7.30 -18.81
C ARG A 45 -12.82 -8.09 -19.41
N PRO A 46 -13.05 -9.32 -19.92
CA PRO A 46 -11.99 -10.11 -20.55
C PRO A 46 -11.20 -9.37 -21.63
N ASP A 47 -11.89 -8.59 -22.47
CA ASP A 47 -11.29 -7.80 -23.56
C ASP A 47 -10.33 -6.72 -23.05
N ASP A 48 -10.59 -6.19 -21.84
CA ASP A 48 -9.80 -5.10 -21.25
C ASP A 48 -8.64 -5.62 -20.37
N ARG A 49 -8.54 -6.94 -20.14
CA ARG A 49 -7.55 -7.50 -19.19
C ARG A 49 -6.11 -7.19 -19.57
N ALA A 50 -5.75 -7.31 -20.84
CA ALA A 50 -4.40 -7.02 -21.31
C ALA A 50 -4.01 -5.55 -21.05
N VAL A 51 -4.96 -4.63 -21.22
CA VAL A 51 -4.76 -3.20 -20.94
C VAL A 51 -4.70 -2.94 -19.43
N ALA A 52 -5.58 -3.59 -18.66
CA ALA A 52 -5.59 -3.49 -17.19
C ALA A 52 -4.28 -4.01 -16.58
N GLU A 53 -3.77 -5.16 -17.02
CA GLU A 53 -2.48 -5.74 -16.65
C GLU A 53 -1.33 -4.76 -16.93
N LYS A 54 -1.29 -4.20 -18.13
CA LYS A 54 -0.27 -3.21 -18.53
C LYS A 54 -0.29 -1.98 -17.61
N TYR A 55 -1.47 -1.43 -17.35
CA TYR A 55 -1.60 -0.27 -16.46
C TYR A 55 -1.29 -0.60 -15.01
N LEU A 56 -1.70 -1.78 -14.54
CA LEU A 56 -1.41 -2.27 -13.19
C LEU A 56 0.09 -2.39 -12.96
N ALA A 57 0.79 -3.09 -13.86
CA ALA A 57 2.25 -3.24 -13.82
C ALA A 57 2.95 -1.87 -13.85
N MET A 58 2.50 -0.96 -14.71
CA MET A 58 3.06 0.39 -14.79
C MET A 58 2.88 1.19 -13.50
N VAL A 59 1.69 1.16 -12.90
CA VAL A 59 1.42 1.86 -11.64
C VAL A 59 2.23 1.26 -10.51
N LEU A 60 2.23 -0.08 -10.36
CA LEU A 60 2.99 -0.76 -9.30
C LEU A 60 4.49 -0.47 -9.39
N ASN A 61 5.07 -0.54 -10.60
CA ASN A 61 6.49 -0.25 -10.79
C ASN A 61 6.82 1.21 -10.43
N ARG A 62 6.00 2.17 -10.86
CA ARG A 62 6.19 3.59 -10.53
C ARG A 62 6.01 3.87 -9.04
N SER A 63 5.02 3.25 -8.40
CA SER A 63 4.81 3.36 -6.95
C SER A 63 6.02 2.83 -6.18
N ASN A 64 6.52 1.65 -6.55
CA ASN A 64 7.70 1.07 -5.91
C ASN A 64 8.94 1.95 -6.09
N ALA A 65 9.20 2.44 -7.31
CA ALA A 65 10.28 3.38 -7.57
C ALA A 65 10.14 4.68 -6.75
N SER A 66 8.92 5.19 -6.56
CA SER A 66 8.66 6.37 -5.75
C SER A 66 8.94 6.12 -4.26
N LEU A 67 8.51 4.97 -3.73
CA LEU A 67 8.79 4.57 -2.33
C LEU A 67 10.29 4.41 -2.09
N LEU A 68 11.02 3.81 -3.04
CA LEU A 68 12.48 3.71 -2.98
C LEU A 68 13.14 5.09 -3.00
N ALA A 69 12.72 5.98 -3.90
CA ALA A 69 13.26 7.34 -3.98
C ALA A 69 13.01 8.14 -2.68
N ILE A 70 11.83 7.99 -2.06
CA ILE A 70 11.52 8.61 -0.76
C ILE A 70 12.45 8.05 0.32
N ARG A 71 12.57 6.71 0.43
CA ARG A 71 13.44 6.04 1.38
C ARG A 71 14.90 6.50 1.22
N ASP A 72 15.40 6.50 -0.01
CA ASP A 72 16.79 6.84 -0.31
C ASP A 72 17.07 8.33 -0.08
N GLY A 73 16.10 9.21 -0.36
CA GLY A 73 16.19 10.63 -0.06
C GLY A 73 16.26 10.92 1.44
N VAL A 74 15.55 10.13 2.27
CA VAL A 74 15.62 10.22 3.73
C VAL A 74 16.97 9.75 4.26
N HIS A 75 17.52 8.65 3.74
CA HIS A 75 18.85 8.16 4.15
C HIS A 75 19.99 9.07 3.71
N SER A 76 19.81 9.80 2.60
CA SER A 76 20.77 10.80 2.13
C SER A 76 20.82 12.04 3.02
N TYR A 77 19.89 12.19 3.97
CA TYR A 77 19.86 13.26 4.95
C TYR A 77 20.43 12.74 6.29
N GLU A 78 21.70 13.08 6.57
CA GLU A 78 22.49 12.69 7.76
C GLU A 78 21.81 12.89 9.13
N HIS A 79 20.68 13.58 9.20
CA HIS A 79 19.97 13.88 10.44
C HIS A 79 18.68 13.06 10.69
N PHE A 80 18.27 12.15 9.80
CA PHE A 80 17.08 11.33 10.03
C PHE A 80 17.37 10.14 10.95
N SER A 81 17.48 10.41 12.25
CA SER A 81 17.42 9.38 13.29
C SER A 81 15.95 9.07 13.59
N VAL A 82 15.42 7.94 13.10
CA VAL A 82 14.18 7.38 13.65
C VAL A 82 14.46 7.07 15.10
N ARG A 83 13.94 7.89 16.03
CA ARG A 83 13.99 7.59 17.45
C ARG A 83 13.16 6.34 17.68
N HIS A 84 13.80 5.18 17.67
CA HIS A 84 13.26 3.99 18.31
C HIS A 84 13.02 4.41 19.77
N ASN A 85 11.77 4.38 20.25
CA ASN A 85 11.48 4.58 21.66
C ASN A 85 11.54 3.20 22.35
N PRO A 86 12.63 2.82 23.03
CA PRO A 86 12.66 1.59 23.81
C PRO A 86 12.05 1.74 25.20
N ASP A 87 11.43 2.88 25.55
CA ASP A 87 10.90 3.10 26.90
C ASP A 87 9.42 2.69 27.01
N SER A 88 9.19 1.38 26.93
CA SER A 88 8.13 0.72 27.69
C SER A 88 8.79 0.08 28.91
N ARG A 89 9.24 0.91 29.86
CA ARG A 89 9.54 0.48 31.23
C ARG A 89 8.30 -0.17 31.83
N VAL A 90 8.17 -1.49 31.67
CA VAL A 90 7.35 -2.31 32.56
C VAL A 90 8.02 -2.22 33.92
N GLY A 91 7.39 -1.45 34.82
CA GLY A 91 7.93 -1.14 36.14
C GLY A 91 8.23 -2.40 36.94
N ASN A 92 9.50 -2.55 37.32
CA ASN A 92 9.91 -3.42 38.41
C ASN A 92 9.19 -2.97 39.69
N ARG A 93 8.12 -3.66 40.08
CA ARG A 93 7.67 -3.68 41.47
C ARG A 93 8.48 -4.75 42.20
N LEU A 94 9.43 -4.31 43.01
CA LEU A 94 9.91 -5.10 44.15
C LEU A 94 8.82 -5.08 45.23
N PRO A 95 8.38 -6.22 45.78
CA PRO A 95 7.73 -6.21 47.08
C PRO A 95 8.80 -6.10 48.18
N ALA A 96 8.54 -5.17 49.11
CA ALA A 96 9.32 -4.97 50.32
C ALA A 96 8.98 -6.04 51.38
N ALA A 97 10.03 -6.43 52.12
CA ALA A 97 10.08 -7.06 53.45
C ALA A 97 9.15 -8.24 53.75
#